data_AF-A0A7Z9G5A6-F1
#
_entry.id   AF-A0A7Z9G5A6-F1
#
_cell.length_a   1.000
_cell.length_b   1.000
_cell.length_c   1.000
_cell.angle_alpha   90.00
_cell.angle_beta   90.00
_cell.angle_gamma   90.00
#
_symmetry.space_group_name_H-M   'P 1'
#
loop_
_entity.id
_entity.type
_entity.pdbx_description
1 polymer ?
#
loop_
_entity_poly.entity_id
_entity_poly.type
_entity_poly.pdbx_seq_one_letter_code
_entity_poly.pdbx_strand_id
1 'polypeptide(L)'
;REKANLLTYLPHNGVVVLNADDPHVAKMPVPSGRKLIRFGASADCDVYYENATSAWPQMLRFTAVVNGQRQEIRSRLLGTHWAGSILACIAVAHYLGVPLDQIARVIEAVPPYPGRMQVVRLPSGAIVIRDEFKGSQHTITAAFEELRKANAKRKFLVFCDVADSPLSPRTRLKKIGRKAAEIVDYATSSGPRWIIARLITNRRSRNSSASPWYL
;
A
#
# COMPACT_ATOMS: atom_id res chain seq x y z
N ARG A 1 9.84 -13.02 -15.62
CA ARG A 1 11.02 -13.42 -16.43
C ARG A 1 12.09 -12.34 -16.36
N GLU A 2 11.86 -11.13 -16.88
CA GLU A 2 12.85 -10.03 -16.83
C GLU A 2 13.44 -9.78 -15.43
N LYS A 3 12.60 -9.60 -14.40
CA LYS A 3 13.08 -9.41 -13.01
C LYS A 3 13.89 -10.58 -12.45
N ALA A 4 13.66 -11.81 -12.93
CA ALA A 4 14.39 -12.99 -12.46
C ALA A 4 15.84 -13.02 -13.00
N ASN A 5 16.11 -12.34 -14.12
CA ASN A 5 17.48 -12.22 -14.66
C ASN A 5 18.40 -11.47 -13.70
N LEU A 6 17.87 -10.60 -12.82
CA LEU A 6 18.68 -9.93 -11.81
C LEU A 6 19.39 -10.93 -10.88
N LEU A 7 18.79 -12.10 -10.65
CA LEU A 7 19.34 -13.12 -9.77
C LEU A 7 20.61 -13.78 -10.35
N THR A 8 20.77 -13.79 -11.68
CA THR A 8 21.93 -14.42 -12.34
C THR A 8 23.20 -13.59 -12.20
N TYR A 9 23.08 -12.30 -11.86
CA TYR A 9 24.22 -11.40 -11.66
C TYR A 9 24.78 -11.40 -10.23
N LEU A 10 24.12 -12.10 -9.29
CA LEU A 10 24.63 -12.23 -7.93
C LEU A 10 25.89 -13.10 -7.90
N PRO A 11 26.88 -12.81 -7.03
CA PRO A 11 28.04 -13.69 -6.84
C PRO A 11 27.62 -15.05 -6.25
N HIS A 12 28.53 -16.04 -6.29
CA HIS A 12 28.23 -17.41 -5.85
C HIS A 12 27.73 -17.49 -4.41
N ASN A 13 28.27 -16.67 -3.51
CA ASN A 13 27.88 -16.56 -2.10
C ASN A 13 26.87 -15.43 -1.83
N GLY A 14 26.23 -14.89 -2.88
CA GLY A 14 25.25 -13.83 -2.76
C GLY A 14 23.95 -14.27 -2.06
N VAL A 15 23.17 -13.29 -1.63
CA VAL A 15 21.85 -13.50 -1.03
C VAL A 15 20.75 -13.11 -2.02
N VAL A 16 19.73 -13.95 -2.12
CA VAL A 16 18.50 -13.71 -2.86
C VAL A 16 17.39 -13.50 -1.84
N VAL A 17 16.74 -12.33 -1.90
CA VAL A 17 15.63 -11.98 -1.01
C VAL A 17 14.35 -11.88 -1.85
N LEU A 18 13.38 -12.77 -1.60
CA LEU A 18 12.16 -12.89 -2.42
C LEU A 18 10.89 -12.68 -1.61
N ASN A 19 9.95 -11.96 -2.22
CA ASN A 19 8.59 -11.86 -1.72
C ASN A 19 7.85 -13.17 -2.00
N ALA A 20 7.44 -13.88 -0.95
CA ALA A 20 6.66 -15.11 -1.04
C ALA A 20 5.17 -14.85 -1.33
N ASP A 21 4.67 -13.64 -1.06
CA ASP A 21 3.25 -13.29 -1.28
C ASP A 21 2.90 -13.11 -2.77
N ASP A 22 3.90 -12.86 -3.62
CA ASP A 22 3.72 -12.76 -5.07
C ASP A 22 4.08 -14.10 -5.73
N PRO A 23 3.10 -14.84 -6.31
CA PRO A 23 3.34 -16.13 -6.93
C PRO A 23 4.36 -16.10 -8.08
N HIS A 24 4.53 -14.95 -8.74
CA HIS A 24 5.52 -14.79 -9.81
C HIS A 24 6.93 -14.60 -9.26
N VAL A 25 7.06 -14.03 -8.06
CA VAL A 25 8.35 -13.83 -7.37
C VAL A 25 8.74 -15.09 -6.60
N ALA A 26 7.80 -15.70 -5.88
CA ALA A 26 8.02 -16.91 -5.09
C ALA A 26 8.57 -18.09 -5.91
N LYS A 27 8.22 -18.15 -7.21
CA LYS A 27 8.63 -19.18 -8.17
C LYS A 27 9.90 -18.82 -8.96
N MET A 28 10.55 -17.69 -8.68
CA MET A 28 11.77 -17.33 -9.40
C MET A 28 12.89 -18.35 -9.12
N PRO A 29 13.60 -18.83 -10.17
CA PRO A 29 14.68 -19.78 -9.99
C PRO A 29 15.85 -19.11 -9.26
N VAL A 30 16.30 -19.72 -8.18
CA VAL A 30 17.47 -19.26 -7.41
C VAL A 30 18.70 -19.99 -7.93
N PRO A 31 19.72 -19.28 -8.45
CA PRO A 31 20.93 -19.93 -8.93
C PRO A 31 21.64 -20.69 -7.81
N SER A 32 22.29 -21.81 -8.15
CA SER A 32 23.04 -22.63 -7.19
C SER A 32 24.08 -21.81 -6.41
N GLY A 33 24.31 -22.17 -5.15
CA GLY A 33 25.27 -21.52 -4.25
C GLY A 33 24.75 -20.28 -3.52
N ARG A 34 23.66 -19.65 -3.99
CA ARG A 34 23.13 -18.43 -3.36
C ARG A 34 22.27 -18.78 -2.16
N LYS A 35 22.38 -17.97 -1.10
CA LYS A 35 21.46 -18.06 0.04
C LYS A 35 20.11 -17.50 -0.36
N LEU A 36 19.03 -18.13 0.08
CA LEU A 36 17.67 -17.65 -0.12
C LEU A 36 17.08 -17.20 1.21
N ILE A 37 16.44 -16.02 1.20
CA ILE A 37 15.61 -15.51 2.28
C ILE A 37 14.25 -15.16 1.68
N ARG A 38 13.18 -15.73 2.23
CA ARG A 38 11.80 -15.43 1.87
C ARG A 38 11.19 -14.51 2.91
N PHE A 39 10.49 -13.49 2.43
CA PHE A 39 9.64 -12.66 3.27
C PHE A 39 8.20 -12.67 2.77
N GLY A 40 7.24 -12.47 3.68
CA GLY A 40 5.82 -12.43 3.31
C GLY A 40 4.89 -12.41 4.52
N ALA A 41 3.60 -12.62 4.28
CA ALA A 41 2.57 -12.67 5.32
C ALA A 41 2.45 -14.05 6.00
N SER A 42 2.97 -15.13 5.39
CA SER A 42 2.92 -16.48 5.97
C SER A 42 4.04 -16.70 6.99
N ALA A 43 3.73 -17.42 8.06
CA ALA A 43 4.70 -17.91 9.04
C ALA A 43 5.71 -18.92 8.46
N ASP A 44 5.47 -19.43 7.24
CA ASP A 44 6.42 -20.28 6.51
C ASP A 44 7.61 -19.49 5.91
N CYS A 45 7.58 -18.16 5.98
CA CYS A 45 8.67 -17.30 5.52
C CYS A 45 9.75 -17.16 6.59
N ASP A 46 11.00 -16.93 6.16
CA ASP A 46 12.12 -16.62 7.06
C ASP A 46 11.88 -15.29 7.81
N VAL A 47 11.19 -14.34 7.16
CA VAL A 47 10.83 -13.02 7.68
C VAL A 47 9.36 -12.73 7.42
N TYR A 48 8.54 -12.64 8.46
CA TYR A 48 7.11 -12.37 8.32
C TYR A 48 6.61 -11.36 9.34
N TYR A 49 5.33 -11.00 9.26
CA TYR A 49 4.69 -10.14 10.25
C TYR A 49 3.46 -10.78 10.88
N GLU A 50 3.18 -10.38 12.12
CA GLU A 50 1.94 -10.64 12.84
C GLU A 50 1.23 -9.30 13.10
N ASN A 51 -0.11 -9.33 13.20
CA ASN A 51 -0.93 -8.22 13.70
C ASN A 51 -0.71 -6.86 13.00
N ALA A 52 -0.62 -6.85 11.67
CA ALA A 52 -0.49 -5.58 10.94
C ALA A 52 -1.76 -4.73 11.00
N THR A 53 -1.60 -3.49 11.46
CA THR A 53 -2.68 -2.53 11.62
C THR A 53 -2.30 -1.18 11.03
N SER A 54 -3.28 -0.53 10.40
CA SER A 54 -3.22 0.85 9.93
C SER A 54 -4.65 1.36 9.77
N ALA A 55 -4.91 2.53 10.37
CA ALA A 55 -6.20 3.21 10.28
C ALA A 55 -6.00 4.63 10.79
N TRP A 56 -5.91 5.61 9.89
CA TRP A 56 -5.68 7.01 10.26
C TRP A 56 -6.58 7.43 11.46
N PRO A 57 -6.03 7.97 12.56
CA PRO A 57 -4.68 8.52 12.72
C PRO A 57 -3.56 7.54 13.09
N GLN A 58 -3.87 6.26 13.25
CA GLN A 58 -2.85 5.23 13.50
C GLN A 58 -2.08 4.90 12.22
N MET A 59 -0.78 5.19 12.23
CA MET A 59 0.17 4.77 11.19
C MET A 59 0.43 3.26 11.25
N LEU A 60 1.08 2.71 10.24
CA LEU A 60 1.36 1.29 10.16
C LEU A 60 2.19 0.79 11.36
N ARG A 61 1.64 -0.22 12.05
CA ARG A 61 2.30 -1.02 13.09
C ARG A 61 2.09 -2.50 12.86
N PHE A 62 3.07 -3.32 13.21
CA PHE A 62 3.01 -4.78 13.19
C PHE A 62 4.14 -5.37 14.03
N THR A 63 4.11 -6.67 14.29
CA THR A 63 5.25 -7.40 14.88
C THR A 63 6.01 -8.09 13.78
N ALA A 64 7.28 -7.76 13.55
CA ALA A 64 8.15 -8.52 12.66
C ALA A 64 8.66 -9.77 13.37
N VAL A 65 8.68 -10.89 12.66
CA VAL A 65 9.26 -12.15 13.11
C VAL A 65 10.39 -12.53 12.17
N VAL A 66 11.60 -12.68 12.71
CA VAL A 66 12.82 -13.01 11.95
C VAL A 66 13.53 -14.15 12.67
N ASN A 67 13.60 -15.33 12.05
CA ASN A 67 14.18 -16.54 12.67
C ASN A 67 13.65 -16.80 14.10
N GLY A 68 12.35 -16.55 14.34
CA GLY A 68 11.69 -16.71 15.64
C GLY A 68 11.84 -15.54 16.61
N GLN A 69 12.72 -14.57 16.35
CA GLN A 69 12.81 -13.33 17.13
C GLN A 69 11.67 -12.40 16.77
N ARG A 70 11.00 -11.83 17.77
CA ARG A 70 9.88 -10.90 17.60
C ARG A 70 10.30 -9.48 17.95
N GLN A 71 9.90 -8.53 17.10
CA GLN A 71 10.14 -7.10 17.33
C GLN A 71 8.93 -6.29 16.87
N GLU A 72 8.41 -5.42 17.75
CA GLU A 72 7.39 -4.45 17.35
C GLU A 72 8.00 -3.45 16.37
N ILE A 73 7.34 -3.27 15.23
CA ILE A 73 7.65 -2.26 14.22
C ILE A 73 6.59 -1.18 14.27
N ARG A 74 7.05 0.06 14.47
CA ARG A 74 6.25 1.27 14.34
C ARG A 74 6.84 2.09 13.22
N SER A 75 6.03 2.43 12.22
CA SER A 75 6.48 3.23 11.09
C SER A 75 5.68 4.52 10.99
N ARG A 76 6.22 5.47 10.22
CA ARG A 76 5.50 6.69 9.83
C ARG A 76 4.74 6.51 8.52
N LEU A 77 4.64 5.30 7.98
CA LEU A 77 3.93 5.01 6.73
C LEU A 77 2.45 4.75 7.00
N LEU A 78 1.58 5.20 6.11
CA LEU A 78 0.14 4.92 6.20
C LEU A 78 -0.22 3.74 5.30
N GLY A 79 -0.69 2.67 5.92
CA GLY A 79 -1.31 1.52 5.27
C GLY A 79 -0.54 0.22 5.36
N THR A 80 -1.28 -0.88 5.58
CA THR A 80 -0.69 -2.23 5.76
C THR A 80 0.01 -2.77 4.54
N HIS A 81 -0.29 -2.26 3.35
CA HIS A 81 0.40 -2.59 2.10
C HIS A 81 1.90 -2.27 2.13
N TRP A 82 2.38 -1.40 3.02
CA TRP A 82 3.81 -1.15 3.21
C TRP A 82 4.54 -2.22 4.02
N ALA A 83 3.83 -3.12 4.72
CA ALA A 83 4.44 -4.13 5.58
C ALA A 83 5.44 -5.00 4.80
N GLY A 84 5.09 -5.46 3.60
CA GLY A 84 6.00 -6.25 2.75
C GLY A 84 7.27 -5.50 2.34
N SER A 85 7.17 -4.19 2.09
CA SER A 85 8.36 -3.37 1.78
C SER A 85 9.28 -3.23 3.01
N ILE A 86 8.69 -3.08 4.19
CA ILE A 86 9.45 -3.03 5.44
C ILE A 86 10.07 -4.39 5.74
N LEU A 87 9.35 -5.50 5.55
CA LEU A 87 9.90 -6.84 5.72
C LEU A 87 11.09 -7.11 4.80
N ALA A 88 11.05 -6.66 3.54
CA ALA A 88 12.19 -6.76 2.64
C ALA A 88 13.42 -6.00 3.18
N CYS A 89 13.21 -4.81 3.74
CA CYS A 89 14.27 -4.03 4.39
C CYS A 89 14.83 -4.75 5.63
N ILE A 90 13.94 -5.29 6.48
CA ILE A 90 14.32 -6.06 7.68
C ILE A 90 15.13 -7.29 7.27
N ALA A 91 14.70 -8.04 6.27
CA ALA A 91 15.38 -9.23 5.77
C ALA A 91 16.82 -8.93 5.34
N VAL A 92 17.02 -7.86 4.56
CA VAL A 92 18.36 -7.45 4.10
C VAL A 92 19.22 -6.93 5.26
N ALA A 93 18.70 -6.00 6.07
CA ALA A 93 19.46 -5.39 7.15
C ALA A 93 19.87 -6.42 8.21
N HIS A 94 18.96 -7.33 8.57
CA HIS A 94 19.24 -8.40 9.52
C HIS A 94 20.24 -9.41 8.94
N TYR A 95 20.15 -9.75 7.65
CA TYR A 95 21.15 -10.59 6.98
C TYR A 95 22.56 -9.97 7.02
N LEU A 96 22.64 -8.64 6.95
CA LEU A 96 23.90 -7.88 7.08
C LEU A 96 24.37 -7.72 8.54
N GLY A 97 23.68 -8.33 9.51
CA GLY A 97 24.08 -8.35 10.90
C GLY A 97 23.61 -7.17 11.74
N VAL A 98 22.69 -6.34 11.24
CA VAL A 98 22.10 -5.26 12.05
C VAL A 98 21.09 -5.87 13.04
N PRO A 99 21.22 -5.60 14.35
CA PRO A 99 20.27 -6.09 15.35
C PRO A 99 18.83 -5.62 15.06
N LEU A 100 17.85 -6.50 15.32
CA LEU A 100 16.45 -6.27 14.96
C LEU A 100 15.85 -5.05 15.68
N ASP A 101 16.26 -4.79 16.92
CA ASP A 101 15.87 -3.60 17.70
C ASP A 101 16.42 -2.30 17.08
N GLN A 102 17.65 -2.33 16.55
CA GLN A 102 18.24 -1.20 15.83
C GLN A 102 17.51 -0.94 14.51
N ILE A 103 17.17 -2.00 13.77
CA ILE A 103 16.38 -1.89 12.55
C ILE A 103 15.02 -1.23 12.85
N ALA A 104 14.33 -1.66 13.91
CA ALA A 104 13.05 -1.09 14.32
C ALA A 104 13.15 0.41 14.66
N ARG A 105 14.18 0.82 15.41
CA ARG A 105 14.43 2.25 15.72
C ARG A 105 14.64 3.09 14.46
N VAL A 106 15.38 2.58 13.46
CA VAL A 106 15.61 3.30 12.21
C VAL A 106 14.31 3.43 11.42
N ILE A 107 13.53 2.35 11.28
CA ILE A 107 12.24 2.36 10.58
C ILE A 107 11.28 3.40 11.17
N GLU A 108 11.26 3.54 12.50
CA GLU A 108 10.42 4.53 13.19
C GLU A 108 10.76 5.98 12.82
N ALA A 109 12.02 6.26 12.47
CA ALA A 109 12.47 7.59 12.08
C ALA A 109 12.21 7.93 10.60
N VAL A 110 12.09 6.93 9.71
CA VAL A 110 11.98 7.13 8.25
C VAL A 110 10.71 7.90 7.89
N PRO A 111 10.80 9.06 7.22
CA PRO A 111 9.63 9.80 6.77
C PRO A 111 8.97 9.14 5.55
N PRO A 112 7.66 9.34 5.34
CA PRO A 112 6.99 8.94 4.11
C PRO A 112 7.64 9.56 2.87
N TYR A 113 7.67 8.80 1.79
CA TYR A 113 8.08 9.33 0.49
C TYR A 113 7.03 10.37 0.01
N PRO A 114 7.46 11.54 -0.52
CA PRO A 114 6.53 12.55 -0.99
C PRO A 114 5.55 12.02 -2.04
N GLY A 115 4.25 12.25 -1.83
CA GLY A 115 3.20 11.82 -2.76
C GLY A 115 2.94 10.30 -2.79
N ARG A 116 3.32 9.56 -1.74
CA ARG A 116 3.04 8.12 -1.56
C ARG A 116 2.40 7.85 -0.22
N MET A 117 1.06 7.82 -0.19
CA MET A 117 0.26 7.73 1.04
C MET A 117 0.75 8.70 2.14
N GLN A 118 1.25 9.87 1.72
CA GLN A 118 1.86 10.87 2.59
C GLN A 118 0.78 11.67 3.30
N VAL A 119 0.79 11.65 4.62
CA VAL A 119 -0.15 12.44 5.41
C VAL A 119 0.35 13.87 5.60
N VAL A 120 -0.47 14.84 5.22
CA VAL A 120 -0.22 16.27 5.38
C VAL A 120 -1.36 16.90 6.18
N ARG A 121 -1.03 17.55 7.29
CA ARG A 121 -1.97 18.36 8.06
C ARG A 121 -1.96 19.79 7.51
N LEU A 122 -3.13 20.28 7.12
CA LEU A 122 -3.31 21.66 6.69
C LEU A 122 -3.54 22.60 7.89
N PRO A 123 -3.26 23.91 7.76
CA PRO A 123 -3.54 24.90 8.82
C PRO A 123 -5.00 24.94 9.27
N SER A 124 -5.94 24.59 8.38
CA SER A 124 -7.38 24.47 8.69
C SER A 124 -7.73 23.27 9.59
N GLY A 125 -6.75 22.42 9.92
CA GLY A 125 -6.95 21.15 10.64
C GLY A 125 -7.38 19.98 9.75
N ALA A 126 -7.63 20.23 8.46
CA ALA A 126 -7.91 19.16 7.50
C ALA A 126 -6.68 18.26 7.28
N ILE A 127 -6.92 16.98 7.04
CA ILE A 127 -5.88 15.99 6.74
C ILE A 127 -5.99 15.63 5.26
N VAL A 128 -4.87 15.77 4.56
CA VAL A 128 -4.72 15.35 3.16
C VAL A 128 -3.81 14.13 3.13
N ILE A 129 -4.29 13.04 2.52
CA ILE A 129 -3.46 11.87 2.20
C ILE A 129 -3.08 12.01 0.73
N ARG A 130 -1.81 12.25 0.47
CA ARG A 130 -1.21 12.46 -0.85
C ARG A 130 -0.72 11.13 -1.42
N ASP A 131 -1.30 10.68 -2.53
CA ASP A 131 -0.85 9.50 -3.29
C ASP A 131 -0.89 9.74 -4.81
N GLU A 132 -0.30 10.85 -5.25
CA GLU A 132 -0.36 11.36 -6.63
C GLU A 132 0.88 11.05 -7.48
N PHE A 133 1.88 10.34 -6.98
CA PHE A 133 3.12 10.11 -7.73
C PHE A 133 2.89 9.25 -9.00
N LYS A 134 2.20 8.12 -8.85
CA LYS A 134 1.79 7.24 -9.96
C LYS A 134 0.65 6.34 -9.52
N GLY A 135 -0.49 6.48 -10.17
CA GLY A 135 -1.69 5.66 -9.93
C GLY A 135 -1.62 4.30 -10.61
N SER A 136 -1.88 3.26 -9.84
CA SER A 136 -2.04 1.89 -10.32
C SER A 136 -3.27 1.24 -9.67
N GLN A 137 -3.78 0.15 -10.24
CA GLN A 137 -4.92 -0.58 -9.68
C GLN A 137 -4.61 -1.10 -8.27
N HIS A 138 -3.35 -1.47 -8.02
CA HIS A 138 -2.89 -1.88 -6.70
C HIS A 138 -2.90 -0.71 -5.71
N THR A 139 -2.32 0.44 -6.09
CA THR A 139 -2.21 1.60 -5.16
C THR A 139 -3.59 2.18 -4.83
N ILE A 140 -4.49 2.29 -5.80
CA ILE A 140 -5.83 2.83 -5.53
C ILE A 140 -6.66 1.90 -4.63
N THR A 141 -6.45 0.58 -4.75
CA THR A 141 -7.11 -0.40 -3.87
C THR A 141 -6.61 -0.26 -2.43
N ALA A 142 -5.30 -0.10 -2.25
CA ALA A 142 -4.72 0.17 -0.94
C ALA A 142 -5.21 1.49 -0.33
N ALA A 143 -5.27 2.56 -1.12
CA ALA A 143 -5.79 3.85 -0.69
C ALA A 143 -7.27 3.76 -0.26
N PHE A 144 -8.10 3.02 -1.01
CA PHE A 144 -9.50 2.79 -0.64
C PHE A 144 -9.67 2.05 0.68
N GLU A 145 -8.80 1.06 0.94
CA GLU A 145 -8.85 0.30 2.19
C GLU A 145 -8.47 1.17 3.40
N GLU A 146 -7.45 2.01 3.26
CA GLU A 146 -7.09 2.97 4.30
C GLU A 146 -8.17 4.03 4.50
N LEU A 147 -8.76 4.57 3.42
CA LEU A 147 -9.86 5.52 3.51
C LEU A 147 -11.09 4.91 4.19
N ARG A 148 -11.39 3.63 3.96
CA ARG A 148 -12.49 2.93 4.64
C ARG A 148 -12.27 2.91 6.15
N LYS A 149 -11.07 2.54 6.59
CA LYS A 149 -10.69 2.42 8.01
C LYS A 149 -10.44 3.76 8.71
N ALA A 150 -10.12 4.81 7.94
CA ALA A 150 -9.78 6.11 8.50
C ALA A 150 -10.89 6.65 9.42
N ASN A 151 -10.50 7.06 10.62
CA ASN A 151 -11.37 7.74 11.57
C ASN A 151 -11.43 9.23 11.21
N ALA A 152 -12.45 9.62 10.45
CA ALA A 152 -12.69 10.98 10.03
C ALA A 152 -14.20 11.27 9.95
N LYS A 153 -14.59 12.50 10.32
CA LYS A 153 -16.00 12.94 10.26
C LYS A 153 -16.54 13.01 8.82
N ARG A 154 -15.68 13.41 7.88
CA ARG A 154 -15.99 13.50 6.44
C ARG A 154 -14.78 13.08 5.63
N LYS A 155 -15.01 12.34 4.56
CA LYS A 155 -13.99 11.79 3.66
C LYS A 155 -14.21 12.31 2.26
N PHE A 156 -13.14 12.77 1.64
CA PHE A 156 -13.11 13.30 0.28
C PHE A 156 -12.10 12.48 -0.52
N LEU A 157 -12.42 12.22 -1.80
CA LEU A 157 -11.48 11.63 -2.74
C LEU A 157 -11.33 12.51 -3.97
N VAL A 158 -10.09 12.85 -4.30
CA VAL A 158 -9.72 13.39 -5.60
C VAL A 158 -8.90 12.31 -6.30
N PHE A 159 -9.34 11.85 -7.47
CA PHE A 159 -8.68 10.75 -8.18
C PHE A 159 -8.48 11.03 -9.66
N CYS A 160 -7.55 10.31 -10.28
CA CYS A 160 -7.33 10.30 -11.72
C CYS A 160 -7.51 8.88 -12.26
N ASP A 161 -7.34 8.73 -13.57
CA ASP A 161 -7.24 7.43 -14.19
C ASP A 161 -5.99 6.66 -13.72
N VAL A 162 -6.00 5.33 -13.86
CA VAL A 162 -4.88 4.44 -13.52
C VAL A 162 -4.26 3.86 -14.79
N ALA A 163 -2.94 3.68 -14.79
CA ALA A 163 -2.19 3.38 -16.01
C ALA A 163 -2.11 1.88 -16.36
N ASP A 164 -2.31 0.98 -15.40
CA ASP A 164 -1.95 -0.43 -15.45
C ASP A 164 -3.15 -1.38 -15.67
N SER A 165 -4.16 -0.93 -16.41
CA SER A 165 -5.37 -1.71 -16.67
C SER A 165 -5.73 -1.75 -18.16
N PRO A 166 -6.08 -2.92 -18.72
CA PRO A 166 -6.43 -3.06 -20.14
C PRO A 166 -7.79 -2.46 -20.50
N LEU A 167 -8.58 -2.05 -19.51
CA LEU A 167 -9.90 -1.46 -19.72
C LEU A 167 -9.80 -0.05 -20.30
N SER A 168 -10.83 0.41 -21.00
CA SER A 168 -10.88 1.80 -21.46
C SER A 168 -10.92 2.79 -20.27
N PRO A 169 -10.35 4.00 -20.41
CA PRO A 169 -10.38 5.04 -19.38
C PRO A 169 -11.77 5.28 -18.77
N ARG A 170 -12.82 5.33 -19.61
CA ARG A 170 -14.21 5.52 -19.17
C ARG A 170 -14.66 4.40 -18.23
N THR A 171 -14.35 3.16 -18.57
CA THR A 171 -14.70 1.99 -17.75
C THR A 171 -13.94 1.97 -16.44
N ARG A 172 -12.65 2.34 -16.44
CA ARG A 172 -11.82 2.44 -15.22
C ARG A 172 -12.35 3.50 -14.27
N LEU A 173 -12.54 4.73 -14.75
CA LEU A 173 -13.07 5.84 -13.94
C LEU A 173 -14.46 5.50 -13.37
N LYS A 174 -15.34 4.84 -14.14
CA LYS A 174 -16.65 4.39 -13.66
C LYS A 174 -16.53 3.36 -12.53
N LYS A 175 -15.59 2.41 -12.64
CA LYS A 175 -15.33 1.41 -11.57
C LYS A 175 -14.79 2.08 -10.31
N ILE A 176 -13.82 2.99 -10.46
CA ILE A 176 -13.24 3.74 -9.34
C ILE A 176 -14.31 4.61 -8.67
N GLY A 177 -15.11 5.35 -9.43
CA GLY A 177 -16.18 6.20 -8.92
C GLY A 177 -17.26 5.43 -8.18
N ARG A 178 -17.67 4.25 -8.70
CA ARG A 178 -18.59 3.34 -7.99
C ARG A 178 -18.01 2.89 -6.65
N LYS A 179 -16.74 2.51 -6.61
CA LYS A 179 -16.09 2.09 -5.37
C LYS A 179 -15.94 3.23 -4.38
N ALA A 180 -15.62 4.44 -4.86
CA ALA A 180 -15.55 5.65 -4.05
C ALA A 180 -16.89 5.96 -3.38
N ALA A 181 -18.01 5.80 -4.08
CA ALA A 181 -19.36 6.03 -3.56
C ALA A 181 -19.71 5.22 -2.30
N GLU A 182 -19.08 4.05 -2.13
CA GLU A 182 -19.27 3.21 -0.96
C GLU A 182 -18.45 3.67 0.26
N ILE A 183 -17.42 4.49 0.04
CA ILE A 183 -16.35 4.73 1.02
C ILE A 183 -16.31 6.19 1.49
N VAL A 184 -16.51 7.14 0.58
CA VAL A 184 -16.33 8.57 0.85
C VAL A 184 -17.64 9.35 0.70
N ASP A 185 -17.70 10.49 1.36
CA ASP A 185 -18.86 11.39 1.28
C ASP A 185 -18.87 12.16 -0.05
N TYR A 186 -17.69 12.51 -0.56
CA TYR A 186 -17.52 13.22 -1.83
C TYR A 186 -16.34 12.65 -2.61
N ALA A 187 -16.53 12.45 -3.91
CA ALA A 187 -15.47 12.08 -4.83
C ALA A 187 -15.47 13.01 -6.05
N THR A 188 -14.30 13.31 -6.59
CA THR A 188 -14.17 14.01 -7.88
C THR A 188 -12.99 13.45 -8.64
N SER A 189 -13.05 13.53 -9.97
CA SER A 189 -11.95 13.12 -10.84
C SER A 189 -11.33 14.30 -11.59
N SER A 190 -10.01 14.24 -11.82
CA SER A 190 -9.29 15.21 -12.66
C SER A 190 -8.69 14.55 -13.90
N GLY A 191 -8.82 15.21 -15.06
CA GLY A 191 -8.29 14.75 -16.35
C GLY A 191 -8.98 15.42 -17.54
N PRO A 192 -8.46 15.29 -18.78
CA PRO A 192 -8.98 15.95 -19.98
C PRO A 192 -10.44 15.58 -20.34
N ARG A 193 -11.01 14.58 -19.68
CA ARG A 193 -12.44 14.29 -19.67
C ARG A 193 -12.94 14.44 -18.24
N TRP A 194 -13.38 15.66 -17.90
CA TRP A 194 -13.95 15.98 -16.60
C TRP A 194 -15.20 15.13 -16.33
N ILE A 195 -15.03 14.00 -15.64
CA ILE A 195 -16.16 13.34 -14.99
C ILE A 195 -16.25 13.96 -13.60
N ILE A 196 -16.98 15.07 -13.48
CA ILE A 196 -17.42 15.56 -12.18
C ILE A 196 -18.51 14.61 -11.70
N ALA A 197 -18.12 13.52 -11.05
CA ALA A 197 -19.07 12.66 -10.33
C ALA A 197 -19.39 13.32 -8.99
N ARG A 198 -20.31 14.30 -8.98
CA ARG A 198 -20.83 14.85 -7.71
C ARG A 198 -21.68 13.78 -7.04
N LEU A 199 -21.06 12.93 -6.23
CA LEU A 199 -21.77 12.10 -5.26
C LEU A 199 -22.24 13.00 -4.13
N ILE A 200 -23.55 13.26 -4.09
CA ILE A 200 -24.26 13.64 -2.86
C ILE A 200 -24.77 12.32 -2.29
N THR A 201 -23.97 11.65 -1.45
CA THR A 201 -24.50 10.51 -0.70
C THR A 201 -25.32 11.05 0.47
N ASN A 202 -26.63 11.11 0.22
CA ASN A 202 -27.64 11.52 1.17
C ASN A 202 -27.78 10.43 2.27
N ARG A 203 -26.90 10.43 3.28
CA ARG A 203 -27.05 9.55 4.46
C ARG A 203 -28.22 9.95 5.37
N ARG A 204 -29.05 10.93 5.01
CA ARG A 204 -30.24 11.34 5.78
C ARG A 204 -31.60 11.24 5.10
N SER A 205 -31.72 10.87 3.81
CA SER A 205 -33.04 10.56 3.25
C SER A 205 -33.07 9.27 2.44
N ARG A 206 -33.41 8.17 3.11
CA ARG A 206 -34.08 7.03 2.47
C ARG A 206 -35.49 7.46 2.09
N ASN A 207 -35.64 8.16 0.95
CA ASN A 207 -36.85 8.25 0.14
C ASN A 207 -36.59 9.20 -1.02
N SER A 208 -35.90 8.73 -2.06
CA SER A 208 -36.09 9.25 -3.42
C SER A 208 -35.46 8.28 -4.40
N SER A 209 -36.31 7.67 -5.22
CA SER A 209 -35.96 7.01 -6.47
C SER A 209 -35.31 8.01 -7.41
N ALA A 210 -33.97 8.07 -7.43
CA ALA A 210 -33.23 8.87 -8.40
C ALA A 210 -31.96 8.12 -8.82
N SER A 211 -31.91 7.75 -10.11
CA SER A 211 -30.75 7.17 -10.78
C SER A 211 -29.58 8.19 -10.81
N PRO A 212 -28.40 7.91 -10.22
CA PRO A 212 -27.44 8.98 -9.95
C PRO A 212 -26.20 8.94 -10.85
N TRP A 213 -26.36 8.86 -12.18
CA TRP A 213 -25.22 8.98 -13.09
C TRP A 213 -25.60 9.74 -14.36
N TYR A 214 -25.20 11.00 -14.46
CA TYR A 214 -25.08 11.67 -15.76
C TYR A 214 -23.71 11.35 -16.33
N LEU A 215 -23.70 10.83 -17.56
CA LEU A 215 -22.60 10.24 -18.32
C LEU A 215 -22.44 10.90 -19.68
#